data_AF-H0ERR5-F1
#
_entry.id   AF-H0ERR5-F1
#
_cell.length_a   1.000
_cell.length_b   1.000
_cell.length_c   1.000
_cell.angle_alpha   90.00
_cell.angle_beta   90.00
_cell.angle_gamma   90.00
#
_symmetry.space_group_name_H-M   'P 1'
#
loop_
_entity.id
_entity.type
_entity.pdbx_description
1 polymer ?
#
loop_
_entity_poly.entity_id
_entity_poly.type
_entity_poly.pdbx_seq_one_letter_code
_entity_poly.pdbx_strand_id
1 'polypeptide(L)'
;MEMKGKDEVGEAINLPIREGGGAYKQPKKGPAIESEEPEPIEANKPKVIELEKSLIHQWKETVGGYFRRFKPAYFSLPNTSDGSPAPDPEVSIESVLISSSDSPLNNDDILGKPAFRASANDRIGGPTRFIGGSTASIALISTPTPTPFWHPASPSTLVVAHVGDTRILLCETATGLAKPVTTNHHPSSPIESTRLRRYAATFVTDSFGEERMSGLANTRAFGDMRSKRIGVSAEPELRRVELAPAEYSFIVLVSDGISGTLSDQEIVDVVKEARTPEQGARDVVAYATEVSTEGDNATCLVVRLGGWERRNEGGMGSLGTKE
;
A
#
# COMPACT_ATOMS: atom_id res chain seq x y z
N MET A 1 -7.82 47.07 -28.13
CA MET A 1 -7.77 45.60 -27.97
C MET A 1 -7.77 45.05 -29.37
N GLU A 2 -6.59 44.83 -29.96
CA GLU A 2 -6.49 44.28 -31.31
C GLU A 2 -6.82 42.79 -31.26
N MET A 3 -7.84 42.37 -32.00
CA MET A 3 -8.13 40.96 -32.20
C MET A 3 -7.30 40.45 -33.37
N LYS A 4 -6.49 39.42 -33.12
CA LYS A 4 -5.65 38.77 -34.14
C LYS A 4 -6.50 38.14 -35.24
N GLY A 5 -6.00 38.24 -36.47
CA GLY A 5 -6.66 37.73 -37.67
C GLY A 5 -6.69 36.20 -37.73
N LYS A 6 -7.63 35.67 -38.51
CA LYS A 6 -7.92 34.22 -38.62
C LYS A 6 -6.69 33.39 -39.03
N ASP A 7 -5.78 33.97 -39.81
CA ASP A 7 -4.58 33.29 -40.31
C ASP A 7 -3.47 33.21 -39.25
N GLU A 8 -3.38 34.18 -38.33
CA GLU A 8 -2.43 34.15 -37.21
C GLU A 8 -2.83 33.15 -36.12
N VAL A 9 -4.13 32.88 -35.99
CA VAL A 9 -4.64 31.87 -35.04
C VAL A 9 -4.44 30.46 -35.59
N GLY A 10 -4.33 30.29 -36.90
CA GLY A 10 -4.11 28.99 -37.56
C GLY A 10 -2.78 28.33 -37.22
N GLU A 11 -1.69 29.11 -37.13
CA GLU A 11 -0.35 28.57 -36.80
C GLU A 11 -0.20 28.18 -35.32
N ALA A 12 -1.01 28.74 -34.42
CA ALA A 12 -0.95 28.44 -32.98
C ALA A 12 -1.78 27.21 -32.58
N ILE A 13 -2.62 26.68 -33.47
CA ILE A 13 -3.51 25.56 -33.15
C ILE A 13 -2.89 24.25 -33.62
N ASN A 14 -2.29 23.52 -32.68
CA ASN A 14 -1.63 22.25 -32.92
C ASN A 14 -2.63 21.07 -32.95
N LEU A 15 -3.61 21.12 -33.87
CA LEU A 15 -4.63 20.08 -34.00
C LEU A 15 -4.30 19.12 -35.16
N PRO A 16 -4.56 17.81 -35.02
CA PRO A 16 -4.34 16.83 -36.07
C PRO A 16 -5.32 17.05 -37.23
N ILE A 17 -4.79 17.26 -38.44
CA ILE A 17 -5.59 17.47 -39.65
C ILE A 17 -5.91 16.11 -40.30
N ARG A 18 -7.18 15.90 -40.66
CA ARG A 18 -7.68 14.68 -41.32
C ARG A 18 -7.71 14.90 -42.83
N GLU A 19 -6.95 14.12 -43.60
CA GLU A 19 -7.04 14.13 -45.05
C GLU A 19 -8.15 13.19 -45.55
N GLY A 20 -8.63 13.42 -46.77
CA GLY A 20 -9.82 12.79 -47.39
C GLY A 20 -9.79 11.27 -47.56
N GLY A 21 -8.76 10.58 -47.06
CA GLY A 21 -8.64 9.11 -46.98
C GLY A 21 -8.70 8.53 -45.56
N GLY A 22 -9.04 9.32 -44.53
CA GLY A 22 -9.26 8.83 -43.16
C GLY A 22 -8.02 8.71 -42.27
N ALA A 23 -6.82 9.04 -42.76
CA ALA A 23 -5.61 9.11 -41.94
C ALA A 23 -5.41 10.49 -41.31
N TYR A 24 -4.99 10.53 -40.05
CA TYR A 24 -4.67 11.75 -39.30
C TYR A 24 -3.16 11.99 -39.31
N LYS A 25 -2.72 13.18 -39.73
CA LYS A 25 -1.30 13.56 -39.70
C LYS A 25 -0.99 14.24 -38.37
N GLN A 26 -0.17 13.62 -37.54
CA GLN A 26 0.28 14.25 -36.29
C GLN A 26 1.23 15.42 -36.59
N PRO A 27 1.13 16.53 -35.84
CA PRO A 27 2.04 17.65 -36.02
C PRO A 27 3.47 17.28 -35.62
N LYS A 28 4.46 17.93 -36.25
CA LYS A 28 5.88 17.71 -35.94
C LYS A 28 6.16 18.16 -34.50
N LYS A 29 6.72 17.27 -33.67
CA LYS A 29 7.20 17.64 -32.33
C LYS A 29 8.25 18.74 -32.46
N GLY A 30 8.07 19.82 -31.70
CA GLY A 30 9.08 20.87 -31.56
C GLY A 30 10.38 20.35 -30.91
N PRO A 31 11.47 21.12 -30.96
CA PRO A 31 12.71 20.76 -30.28
C PRO A 31 12.47 20.60 -28.77
N ALA A 32 13.11 19.61 -28.15
CA ALA A 32 13.06 19.41 -26.71
C ALA A 32 13.69 20.63 -26.02
N ILE A 33 13.00 21.19 -25.03
CA ILE A 33 13.53 22.27 -24.20
C ILE A 33 14.58 21.62 -23.29
N GLU A 34 15.83 22.08 -23.35
CA GLU A 34 16.85 21.64 -22.39
C GLU A 34 16.45 22.09 -20.99
N SER A 35 16.47 21.15 -20.05
CA SER A 35 16.15 21.40 -18.65
C SER A 35 17.32 22.13 -18.00
N GLU A 36 17.07 23.24 -17.31
CA GLU A 36 18.09 23.88 -16.49
C GLU A 36 18.53 22.93 -15.38
N GLU A 37 19.83 22.93 -15.06
CA GLU A 37 20.33 22.17 -13.92
C GLU A 37 19.68 22.71 -12.63
N PRO A 38 19.17 21.85 -11.74
CA PRO A 38 18.47 22.29 -10.55
C PRO A 38 19.42 23.07 -9.65
N GLU A 39 19.06 24.31 -9.32
CA GLU A 39 19.81 25.09 -8.33
C GLU A 39 19.71 24.41 -6.96
N PRO A 40 20.83 24.12 -6.28
CA PRO A 40 20.80 23.56 -4.95
C PRO A 40 20.22 24.60 -3.98
N ILE A 41 19.00 24.36 -3.52
CA ILE A 41 18.39 25.16 -2.44
C ILE A 41 19.18 24.86 -1.16
N GLU A 42 19.83 25.87 -0.60
CA GLU A 42 20.37 25.77 0.76
C GLU A 42 19.21 25.59 1.74
N ALA A 43 18.95 24.34 2.13
CA ALA A 43 17.96 24.03 3.14
C ALA A 43 18.32 24.79 4.42
N ASN A 44 17.39 25.62 4.90
CA ASN A 44 17.53 26.36 6.15
C ASN A 44 17.55 25.35 7.32
N LYS A 45 18.74 24.81 7.61
CA LYS A 45 19.00 23.74 8.58
C LYS A 45 18.27 23.96 9.92
N PRO A 46 18.28 25.15 10.56
CA PRO A 46 17.56 25.33 11.81
C PRO A 46 16.04 25.19 11.65
N LYS A 47 15.46 25.63 10.53
CA LYS A 47 14.02 25.48 10.25
C LYS A 47 13.64 24.02 10.00
N VAL A 48 14.50 23.25 9.31
CA VAL A 48 14.30 21.80 9.08
C VAL A 48 14.32 21.04 10.42
N ILE A 49 15.29 21.34 11.28
CA ILE A 49 15.40 20.74 12.62
C ILE A 49 14.18 21.11 13.49
N GLU A 50 13.70 22.35 13.43
CA GLU A 50 12.52 22.78 14.17
C GLU A 50 11.24 22.07 13.69
N LEU A 51 11.06 21.96 12.37
CA LEU A 51 9.95 21.23 11.77
C LEU A 51 9.99 19.76 12.18
N GLU A 52 11.14 19.09 12.07
CA GLU A 52 11.33 17.70 12.49
C GLU A 52 10.97 17.50 13.97
N LYS A 53 11.48 18.37 14.86
CA LYS A 53 11.15 18.36 16.30
C LYS A 53 9.65 18.50 16.53
N SER A 54 9.01 19.45 15.85
CA SER A 54 7.58 19.72 16.00
C SER A 54 6.72 18.54 15.57
N LEU A 55 7.11 17.88 14.47
CA LEU A 55 6.39 16.75 13.87
C LEU A 55 6.51 15.49 14.74
N ILE A 56 7.73 15.21 15.24
CA ILE A 56 7.96 14.13 16.21
C ILE A 56 7.18 14.37 17.50
N HIS A 57 7.15 15.62 18.00
CA HIS A 57 6.43 15.96 19.22
C HIS A 57 4.92 15.80 19.06
N GLN A 58 4.34 16.36 17.99
CA GLN A 58 2.91 16.20 17.68
C GLN A 58 2.53 14.72 17.50
N TRP A 59 3.36 13.93 16.83
CA TRP A 59 3.12 12.50 16.65
C TRP A 59 3.15 11.73 17.98
N LYS A 60 4.12 12.01 18.86
CA LYS A 60 4.23 11.42 20.20
C LYS A 60 3.02 11.73 21.08
N GLU A 61 2.51 12.96 21.01
CA GLU A 61 1.32 13.37 21.76
C GLU A 61 0.02 12.80 21.18
N THR A 62 -0.05 12.71 19.83
CA THR A 62 -1.27 12.28 19.13
C THR A 62 -1.50 10.77 19.23
N VAL A 63 -0.44 9.97 19.03
CA VAL A 63 -0.55 8.50 19.00
C VAL A 63 -0.47 7.91 20.43
N GLY A 64 0.39 8.46 21.30
CA GLY A 64 0.54 8.03 22.69
C GLY A 64 1.01 6.56 22.87
N GLY A 65 1.22 6.15 24.12
CA GLY A 65 1.52 4.75 24.46
C GLY A 65 2.90 4.25 24.02
N TYR A 66 2.97 3.01 23.48
CA TYR A 66 4.20 2.30 23.10
C TYR A 66 5.11 3.09 22.16
N PHE A 67 4.53 3.92 21.29
CA PHE A 67 5.23 4.79 20.35
C PHE A 67 6.00 5.96 20.99
N ARG A 68 5.83 6.22 22.31
CA ARG A 68 6.77 7.09 23.05
C ARG A 68 8.20 6.53 23.08
N ARG A 69 8.36 5.21 22.94
CA ARG A 69 9.65 4.50 22.94
C ARG A 69 10.21 4.22 21.54
N PHE A 70 9.43 4.46 20.49
CA PHE A 70 9.87 4.31 19.11
C PHE A 70 10.84 5.43 18.75
N LYS A 71 12.10 5.08 18.47
CA LYS A 71 13.13 5.97 17.93
C LYS A 71 13.44 5.48 16.51
N PRO A 72 12.87 6.11 15.46
CA PRO A 72 13.21 5.75 14.09
C PRO A 72 14.68 6.08 13.82
N ALA A 73 15.39 5.21 13.10
CA ALA A 73 16.81 5.39 12.81
C ALA A 73 17.11 6.76 12.14
N TYR A 74 16.19 7.24 11.31
CA TYR A 74 16.34 8.45 10.49
C TYR A 74 15.71 9.72 11.06
N PHE A 75 15.11 9.65 12.26
CA PHE A 75 14.56 10.81 12.99
C PHE A 75 15.39 11.09 14.25
N SER A 76 16.69 10.90 14.10
CA SER A 76 17.67 11.11 15.17
C SER A 76 18.08 12.58 15.11
N LEU A 77 17.52 13.39 16.03
CA LEU A 77 17.92 14.79 16.17
C LEU A 77 19.45 14.86 16.32
N PRO A 78 20.17 15.64 15.50
CA PRO A 78 21.58 15.90 15.78
C PRO A 78 21.66 16.60 17.13
N ASN A 79 22.30 15.95 18.10
CA ASN A 79 22.56 16.54 19.41
C ASN A 79 23.51 17.72 19.20
N THR A 80 23.02 18.95 19.31
CA THR A 80 23.84 20.17 19.23
C THR A 80 24.66 20.42 20.51
N SER A 81 25.02 19.38 21.27
CA SER A 81 25.66 19.54 22.58
C SER A 81 26.98 18.81 22.77
N ASP A 82 27.48 18.03 21.81
CA ASP A 82 28.84 17.51 21.89
C ASP A 82 29.52 17.64 20.53
N GLY A 83 30.63 18.39 20.49
CA GLY A 83 31.41 18.72 19.29
C GLY A 83 32.19 17.55 18.68
N SER A 84 31.65 16.34 18.72
CA SER A 84 32.17 15.20 17.98
C SER A 84 31.62 15.23 16.54
N PRO A 85 32.46 15.05 15.50
CA PRO A 85 31.97 14.93 14.13
C PRO A 85 31.09 13.69 14.02
N ALA A 86 29.84 13.88 13.59
CA ALA A 86 28.95 12.77 13.28
C ALA A 86 29.55 11.95 12.11
N PRO A 87 29.45 10.61 12.10
CA PRO A 87 29.80 9.85 10.92
C PRO A 87 28.86 10.28 9.78
N ASP A 88 29.44 10.52 8.60
CA ASP A 88 28.69 10.83 7.40
C ASP A 88 27.62 9.73 7.19
N PRO A 89 26.33 10.06 7.13
CA PRO A 89 25.33 9.06 6.84
C PRO A 89 25.52 8.62 5.39
N GLU A 90 25.85 7.34 5.18
CA GLU A 90 25.75 6.71 3.86
C GLU A 90 24.34 6.97 3.32
N VAL A 91 24.27 7.78 2.26
CA VAL A 91 23.03 8.17 1.60
C VAL A 91 22.44 6.91 0.96
N SER A 92 21.51 6.26 1.65
CA SER A 92 20.75 5.14 1.11
C SER A 92 19.79 5.63 0.02
N ILE A 93 19.46 4.78 -0.96
CA ILE A 93 18.54 5.10 -2.06
C ILE A 93 17.19 5.68 -1.54
N GLU A 94 16.78 5.26 -0.34
CA GLU A 94 15.60 5.77 0.37
C GLU A 94 15.71 7.27 0.70
N SER A 95 16.89 7.75 1.07
CA SER A 95 17.15 9.17 1.37
C SER A 95 17.19 10.05 0.12
N VAL A 96 17.63 9.52 -1.03
CA VAL A 96 17.50 10.20 -2.33
C VAL A 96 16.03 10.27 -2.74
N LEU A 97 15.29 9.17 -2.65
CA LEU A 97 13.87 9.11 -3.04
C LEU A 97 12.98 10.07 -2.21
N ILE A 98 13.27 10.24 -0.92
CA ILE A 98 12.57 11.21 -0.05
C ILE A 98 12.94 12.66 -0.38
N SER A 99 14.20 12.93 -0.78
CA SER A 99 14.65 14.27 -1.16
C SER A 99 14.25 14.68 -2.58
N SER A 100 13.99 13.71 -3.48
CA SER A 100 13.62 13.95 -4.88
C SER A 100 12.11 13.96 -5.14
N SER A 101 11.29 13.76 -4.11
CA SER A 101 9.82 13.83 -4.22
C SER A 101 9.28 15.14 -3.66
N ASP A 102 9.69 16.27 -4.25
CA ASP A 102 9.05 17.56 -3.99
C ASP A 102 7.82 17.74 -4.90
N SER A 103 6.87 16.81 -4.79
CA SER A 103 5.56 16.93 -5.42
C SER A 103 4.52 16.30 -4.51
N PRO A 104 3.86 17.09 -3.64
CA PRO A 104 2.69 16.65 -2.91
C PRO A 104 1.62 16.12 -3.86
N LEU A 105 0.82 15.16 -3.39
CA LEU A 105 -0.35 14.58 -4.07
C LEU A 105 -1.42 15.59 -4.55
N ASN A 106 -1.22 16.89 -4.36
CA ASN A 106 -2.11 17.99 -4.76
C ASN A 106 -1.49 18.89 -5.85
N ASN A 107 -0.61 18.36 -6.71
CA ASN A 107 0.05 19.19 -7.73
C ASN A 107 -0.90 19.74 -8.82
N ASP A 108 -2.13 19.20 -8.91
CA ASP A 108 -3.17 19.69 -9.81
C ASP A 108 -3.88 20.97 -9.30
N ASP A 109 -3.59 21.43 -8.08
CA ASP A 109 -4.25 22.58 -7.46
C ASP A 109 -3.60 23.94 -7.82
N ILE A 110 -2.67 23.97 -8.78
CA ILE A 110 -1.83 25.14 -9.10
C ILE A 110 -2.44 26.08 -10.15
N LEU A 111 -3.49 25.69 -10.88
CA LEU A 111 -4.08 26.55 -11.92
C LEU A 111 -5.54 26.93 -11.65
N GLY A 112 -5.75 27.79 -10.64
CA GLY A 112 -6.94 28.65 -10.62
C GLY A 112 -7.50 29.02 -9.24
N LYS A 113 -6.81 29.94 -8.55
CA LYS A 113 -7.14 30.57 -7.25
C LYS A 113 -6.84 29.68 -6.04
N PRO A 114 -6.06 30.19 -5.07
CA PRO A 114 -5.78 29.44 -3.85
C PRO A 114 -7.09 29.24 -3.08
N ALA A 115 -7.37 28.02 -2.62
CA ALA A 115 -8.27 27.85 -1.49
C ALA A 115 -7.75 28.77 -0.37
N PHE A 116 -8.65 29.61 0.15
CA PHE A 116 -8.39 30.61 1.16
C PHE A 116 -7.32 30.14 2.15
N ARG A 117 -6.32 31.00 2.44
CA ARG A 117 -5.40 30.83 3.57
C ARG A 117 -6.23 30.40 4.77
N ALA A 118 -6.16 29.12 5.08
CA ALA A 118 -6.73 28.68 6.31
C ALA A 118 -5.86 29.28 7.41
N SER A 119 -6.54 29.96 8.33
CA SER A 119 -5.97 30.58 9.52
C SER A 119 -5.07 29.59 10.26
N ALA A 120 -4.25 30.05 11.20
CA ALA A 120 -3.41 29.24 12.10
C ALA A 120 -4.17 28.16 12.95
N ASN A 121 -5.42 27.89 12.60
CA ASN A 121 -6.31 26.83 13.09
C ASN A 121 -6.45 25.62 12.15
N ASP A 122 -5.86 25.60 10.96
CA ASP A 122 -5.92 24.43 10.08
C ASP A 122 -4.91 23.36 10.50
N ARG A 123 -5.32 22.62 11.52
CA ARG A 123 -4.80 21.28 11.80
C ARG A 123 -5.12 20.40 10.59
N ILE A 124 -4.24 19.44 10.29
CA ILE A 124 -4.56 18.37 9.35
C ILE A 124 -5.82 17.66 9.88
N GLY A 125 -6.90 17.73 9.09
CA GLY A 125 -8.26 17.40 9.53
C GLY A 125 -8.95 18.61 10.18
N GLY A 126 -10.13 18.96 9.67
CA GLY A 126 -10.93 20.09 10.17
C GLY A 126 -11.31 20.00 11.65
N PRO A 127 -12.27 20.80 12.15
CA PRO A 127 -12.67 20.78 13.56
C PRO A 127 -13.16 19.40 14.03
N THR A 128 -13.54 18.54 13.09
CA THR A 128 -13.89 17.14 13.30
C THR A 128 -12.68 16.24 13.09
N ARG A 129 -12.26 15.54 14.14
CA ARG A 129 -11.28 14.45 14.02
C ARG A 129 -11.89 13.31 13.19
N PHE A 130 -11.15 12.80 12.20
CA PHE A 130 -11.53 11.61 11.45
C PHE A 130 -11.69 10.42 12.41
N ILE A 131 -12.85 9.78 12.37
CA ILE A 131 -13.22 8.70 13.30
C ILE A 131 -12.90 7.32 12.70
N GLY A 132 -12.69 7.25 11.38
CA GLY A 132 -12.49 5.99 10.69
C GLY A 132 -11.14 5.35 10.95
N GLY A 133 -11.08 4.06 10.65
CA GLY A 133 -9.88 3.27 10.56
C GLY A 133 -9.79 2.56 9.22
N SER A 134 -8.62 2.00 8.94
CA SER A 134 -8.39 1.16 7.78
C SER A 134 -7.49 -0.01 8.16
N THR A 135 -7.71 -1.13 7.50
CA THR A 135 -6.76 -2.23 7.47
C THR A 135 -5.64 -1.90 6.47
N ALA A 136 -4.53 -2.61 6.58
CA ALA A 136 -3.42 -2.49 5.65
C ALA A 136 -2.65 -3.80 5.59
N SER A 137 -2.45 -4.28 4.37
CA SER A 137 -1.60 -5.42 4.05
C SER A 137 -0.61 -4.98 2.99
N ILE A 138 0.68 -4.99 3.35
CA ILE A 138 1.77 -4.55 2.50
C ILE A 138 2.66 -5.76 2.24
N ALA A 139 2.97 -6.00 0.96
CA ALA A 139 3.92 -7.00 0.50
C ALA A 139 5.06 -6.30 -0.24
N LEU A 140 6.27 -6.36 0.32
CA LEU A 140 7.49 -5.87 -0.31
C LEU A 140 8.29 -7.06 -0.84
N ILE A 141 8.55 -7.07 -2.14
CA ILE A 141 9.37 -8.09 -2.80
C ILE A 141 10.74 -7.46 -3.08
N SER A 142 11.80 -8.05 -2.54
CA SER A 142 13.18 -7.64 -2.77
C SER A 142 13.92 -8.75 -3.51
N THR A 143 14.64 -8.38 -4.58
CA THR A 143 15.52 -9.30 -5.31
C THR A 143 16.97 -8.91 -5.04
N PRO A 144 17.87 -9.88 -4.75
CA PRO A 144 19.30 -9.60 -4.61
C PRO A 144 19.99 -9.35 -5.97
N THR A 145 19.31 -9.69 -7.06
CA THR A 145 19.81 -9.62 -8.44
C THR A 145 18.97 -8.64 -9.26
N PRO A 146 19.52 -8.10 -10.38
CA PRO A 146 18.79 -7.24 -11.31
C PRO A 146 17.76 -8.00 -12.16
N THR A 147 17.69 -9.33 -12.00
CA THR A 147 16.66 -10.15 -12.65
C THR A 147 15.29 -9.79 -12.08
N PRO A 148 14.25 -9.66 -12.93
CA PRO A 148 12.91 -9.40 -12.44
C PRO A 148 12.44 -10.47 -11.45
N PHE A 149 11.67 -10.05 -10.43
CA PHE A 149 11.20 -10.95 -9.36
C PHE A 149 10.30 -12.10 -9.87
N TRP A 150 9.67 -11.93 -11.03
CA TRP A 150 8.85 -12.95 -11.68
C TRP A 150 9.65 -13.91 -12.58
N HIS A 151 10.99 -13.79 -12.62
CA HIS A 151 11.83 -14.71 -13.38
C HIS A 151 11.99 -16.04 -12.62
N PRO A 152 11.79 -17.22 -13.26
CA PRO A 152 11.79 -18.52 -12.57
C PRO A 152 13.08 -18.85 -11.81
N ALA A 153 14.22 -18.36 -12.30
CA ALA A 153 15.53 -18.59 -11.68
C ALA A 153 15.90 -17.56 -10.59
N SER A 154 15.07 -16.52 -10.37
CA SER A 154 15.40 -15.43 -9.44
C SER A 154 14.95 -15.81 -8.02
N PRO A 155 15.86 -15.93 -7.04
CA PRO A 155 15.46 -15.92 -5.64
C PRO A 155 14.92 -14.52 -5.28
N SER A 156 13.96 -14.47 -4.36
CA SER A 156 13.39 -13.21 -3.87
C SER A 156 13.09 -13.32 -2.38
N THR A 157 13.09 -12.20 -1.67
CA THR A 157 12.63 -12.13 -0.29
C THR A 157 11.31 -11.37 -0.25
N LEU A 158 10.28 -11.96 0.35
CA LEU A 158 9.01 -11.32 0.61
C LEU A 158 8.96 -10.85 2.07
N VAL A 159 8.76 -9.56 2.27
CA VAL A 159 8.49 -8.96 3.59
C VAL A 159 7.05 -8.49 3.61
N VAL A 160 6.28 -9.02 4.54
CA VAL A 160 4.87 -8.69 4.75
C VAL A 160 4.73 -7.86 6.02
N ALA A 161 4.03 -6.74 5.92
CA ALA A 161 3.58 -5.95 7.05
C ALA A 161 2.05 -5.89 7.05
N HIS A 162 1.42 -6.36 8.12
CA HIS A 162 -0.01 -6.59 8.15
C HIS A 162 -0.68 -6.02 9.41
N VAL A 163 -1.81 -5.35 9.21
CA VAL A 163 -2.70 -4.80 10.25
C VAL A 163 -4.15 -4.99 9.78
N GLY A 164 -4.95 -5.73 10.54
CA GLY A 164 -6.37 -5.97 10.24
C GLY A 164 -6.71 -7.43 9.98
N ASP A 165 -7.71 -7.67 9.15
CA ASP A 165 -8.29 -8.96 8.76
C ASP A 165 -8.11 -9.30 7.27
N THR A 166 -7.41 -8.43 6.52
CA THR A 166 -7.04 -8.71 5.13
C THR A 166 -6.06 -9.89 5.01
N ARG A 167 -6.11 -10.59 3.88
CA ARG A 167 -5.36 -11.83 3.67
C ARG A 167 -4.31 -11.66 2.57
N ILE A 168 -3.13 -12.21 2.83
CA ILE A 168 -2.12 -12.44 1.78
C ILE A 168 -1.82 -13.94 1.74
N LEU A 169 -1.93 -14.51 0.54
CA LEU A 169 -1.77 -15.94 0.28
C LEU A 169 -0.64 -16.15 -0.74
N LEU A 170 0.19 -17.16 -0.50
CA LEU A 170 1.13 -17.69 -1.48
C LEU A 170 0.59 -19.00 -2.05
N CYS A 171 0.71 -19.21 -3.36
CA CYS A 171 0.44 -20.50 -3.98
C CYS A 171 1.74 -21.27 -4.17
N GLU A 172 1.91 -22.40 -3.48
CA GLU A 172 3.06 -23.30 -3.69
C GLU A 172 2.98 -23.94 -5.08
N THR A 173 4.06 -23.88 -5.85
CA THR A 173 4.10 -24.44 -7.21
C THR A 173 4.07 -25.97 -7.20
N ALA A 174 4.71 -26.62 -6.22
CA ALA A 174 4.81 -28.07 -6.17
C ALA A 174 3.51 -28.75 -5.72
N THR A 175 2.84 -28.18 -4.71
CA THR A 175 1.64 -28.77 -4.10
C THR A 175 0.36 -28.15 -4.61
N GLY A 176 0.42 -26.91 -5.11
CA GLY A 176 -0.76 -26.12 -5.46
C GLY A 176 -1.57 -25.65 -4.25
N LEU A 177 -1.01 -25.75 -3.04
CA LEU A 177 -1.70 -25.38 -1.81
C LEU A 177 -1.55 -23.89 -1.49
N ALA A 178 -2.60 -23.34 -0.89
CA ALA A 178 -2.61 -22.00 -0.35
C ALA A 178 -1.83 -21.94 0.97
N LYS A 179 -0.84 -21.04 1.03
CA LYS A 179 -0.03 -20.77 2.22
C LYS A 179 -0.29 -19.34 2.70
N PRO A 180 -1.05 -19.15 3.79
CA PRO A 180 -1.31 -17.82 4.32
C PRO A 180 -0.06 -17.21 4.96
N VAL A 181 0.26 -15.98 4.58
CA VAL A 181 1.38 -15.21 5.16
C VAL A 181 0.91 -14.09 6.08
N THR A 182 -0.39 -13.91 6.26
CA THR A 182 -0.98 -13.05 7.30
C THR A 182 -1.80 -13.86 8.29
N THR A 183 -2.10 -13.27 9.45
CA THR A 183 -3.07 -13.81 10.42
C THR A 183 -4.07 -12.74 10.78
N ASN A 184 -5.35 -13.11 10.81
CA ASN A 184 -6.42 -12.18 11.09
C ASN A 184 -6.27 -11.61 12.51
N HIS A 185 -6.26 -10.29 12.61
CA HIS A 185 -6.23 -9.56 13.87
C HIS A 185 -7.64 -9.40 14.43
N HIS A 186 -8.30 -10.53 14.73
CA HIS A 186 -9.67 -10.59 15.25
C HIS A 186 -9.68 -10.91 16.76
N PRO A 187 -10.68 -10.47 17.56
CA PRO A 187 -10.78 -10.81 18.99
C PRO A 187 -10.74 -12.30 19.29
N SER A 188 -11.27 -13.13 18.40
CA SER A 188 -11.25 -14.59 18.52
C SER A 188 -9.86 -15.21 18.36
N SER A 189 -8.88 -14.47 17.82
CA SER A 189 -7.51 -14.95 17.68
C SER A 189 -6.87 -15.13 19.06
N PRO A 190 -6.24 -16.28 19.38
CA PRO A 190 -5.58 -16.50 20.67
C PRO A 190 -4.50 -15.46 21.00
N ILE A 191 -3.78 -14.99 19.98
CA ILE A 191 -2.70 -14.00 20.12
C ILE A 191 -3.30 -12.64 20.51
N GLU A 192 -4.32 -12.20 19.79
CA GLU A 192 -4.96 -10.90 20.03
C GLU A 192 -5.83 -10.91 21.28
N SER A 193 -6.58 -11.98 21.55
CA SER A 193 -7.33 -12.12 22.81
C SER A 193 -6.41 -12.06 24.03
N THR A 194 -5.24 -12.71 23.99
CA THR A 194 -4.25 -12.65 25.09
C THR A 194 -3.68 -11.24 25.26
N ARG A 195 -3.41 -10.54 24.15
CA ARG A 195 -2.96 -9.14 24.16
C ARG A 195 -4.04 -8.23 24.76
N LEU A 196 -5.28 -8.39 24.31
CA LEU A 196 -6.42 -7.55 24.69
C LEU A 196 -6.91 -7.81 26.12
N ARG A 197 -6.75 -9.02 26.67
CA ARG A 197 -7.04 -9.30 28.09
C ARG A 197 -6.31 -8.35 29.06
N ARG A 198 -5.18 -7.75 28.65
CA ARG A 198 -4.45 -6.76 29.46
C ARG A 198 -5.07 -5.35 29.40
N TYR A 199 -5.84 -5.05 28.36
CA TYR A 199 -6.42 -3.73 28.08
C TYR A 199 -7.94 -3.66 28.30
N ALA A 200 -8.65 -4.76 28.07
CA ALA A 200 -10.10 -4.83 28.06
C ALA A 200 -10.58 -6.06 28.86
N ALA A 201 -11.51 -5.83 29.80
CA ALA A 201 -12.19 -6.87 30.57
C ALA A 201 -13.52 -7.33 29.92
N THR A 202 -13.93 -6.72 28.81
CA THR A 202 -15.28 -6.92 28.24
C THR A 202 -15.21 -7.15 26.73
N PHE A 203 -15.22 -8.42 26.32
CA PHE A 203 -15.58 -8.82 24.96
C PHE A 203 -17.11 -8.79 24.87
N VAL A 204 -17.67 -8.14 23.84
CA VAL A 204 -19.11 -8.07 23.63
C VAL A 204 -19.43 -8.82 22.35
N THR A 205 -20.20 -9.89 22.46
CA THR A 205 -20.74 -10.59 21.31
C THR A 205 -21.92 -9.79 20.77
N ASP A 206 -21.90 -9.46 19.49
CA ASP A 206 -23.04 -8.80 18.85
C ASP A 206 -24.25 -9.75 18.75
N SER A 207 -25.42 -9.19 18.45
CA SER A 207 -26.68 -9.92 18.24
C SER A 207 -26.59 -10.95 17.11
N PHE A 208 -25.56 -10.85 16.25
CA PHE A 208 -25.24 -11.77 15.16
C PHE A 208 -24.22 -12.86 15.54
N GLY A 209 -23.77 -12.93 16.81
CA GLY A 209 -22.86 -13.97 17.29
C GLY A 209 -21.37 -13.68 17.06
N GLU A 210 -21.02 -12.55 16.46
CA GLU A 210 -19.64 -12.15 16.22
C GLU A 210 -19.01 -11.47 17.44
N GLU A 211 -17.81 -11.90 17.84
CA GLU A 211 -17.08 -11.29 18.95
C GLU A 211 -16.47 -9.96 18.52
N ARG A 212 -16.99 -8.85 19.07
CA ARG A 212 -16.50 -7.51 18.78
C ARG A 212 -15.83 -6.89 20.01
N MET A 213 -14.73 -6.18 19.79
CA MET A 213 -14.09 -5.41 20.84
C MET A 213 -14.71 -4.02 20.89
N SER A 214 -15.64 -3.79 21.84
CA SER A 214 -16.34 -2.51 22.01
C SER A 214 -17.00 -2.00 20.71
N GLY A 215 -17.50 -2.90 19.85
CA GLY A 215 -18.12 -2.59 18.56
C GLY A 215 -17.20 -2.67 17.33
N LEU A 216 -15.89 -2.86 17.50
CA LEU A 216 -14.94 -3.07 16.40
C LEU A 216 -14.71 -4.56 16.11
N ALA A 217 -14.70 -4.90 14.82
CA ALA A 217 -14.31 -6.23 14.32
C ALA A 217 -12.79 -6.45 14.41
N ASN A 218 -12.00 -5.39 14.14
CA ASN A 218 -10.55 -5.48 14.10
C ASN A 218 -9.86 -5.04 15.41
N THR A 219 -8.87 -5.82 15.84
CA THR A 219 -8.04 -5.55 17.03
C THR A 219 -6.79 -4.75 16.71
N ARG A 220 -6.44 -4.65 15.42
CA ARG A 220 -5.39 -3.77 14.90
C ARG A 220 -5.89 -3.07 13.63
N ALA A 221 -5.64 -1.77 13.54
CA ALA A 221 -6.04 -0.93 12.41
C ALA A 221 -5.15 0.32 12.34
N PHE A 222 -5.03 0.97 11.19
CA PHE A 222 -4.63 2.38 11.16
C PHE A 222 -5.84 3.27 11.42
N GLY A 223 -5.64 4.50 11.92
CA GLY A 223 -6.75 5.36 12.32
C GLY A 223 -7.38 4.95 13.65
N ASP A 224 -8.70 4.87 13.75
CA ASP A 224 -9.45 4.44 14.95
C ASP A 224 -8.95 5.06 16.26
N MET A 225 -8.73 6.38 16.23
CA MET A 225 -8.05 7.10 17.33
C MET A 225 -8.72 6.91 18.69
N ARG A 226 -10.06 6.84 18.71
CA ARG A 226 -10.84 6.62 19.95
C ARG A 226 -10.58 5.24 20.51
N SER A 227 -10.40 4.26 19.63
CA SER A 227 -10.27 2.85 19.99
C SER A 227 -8.82 2.44 20.34
N LYS A 228 -7.84 3.30 20.05
CA LYS A 228 -6.45 3.09 20.52
C LYS A 228 -6.34 3.03 22.05
N ARG A 229 -7.19 3.76 22.76
CA ARG A 229 -7.22 3.76 24.23
C ARG A 229 -7.76 2.47 24.83
N ILE A 230 -8.58 1.73 24.09
CA ILE A 230 -9.19 0.46 24.53
C ILE A 230 -8.41 -0.77 24.04
N GLY A 231 -7.26 -0.58 23.39
CA GLY A 231 -6.34 -1.65 23.02
C GLY A 231 -6.21 -1.94 21.53
N VAL A 232 -6.88 -1.20 20.64
CA VAL A 232 -6.62 -1.34 19.19
C VAL A 232 -5.19 -0.90 18.89
N SER A 233 -4.36 -1.76 18.31
CA SER A 233 -2.98 -1.40 17.98
C SER A 233 -2.87 -0.87 16.54
N ALA A 234 -1.86 -0.04 16.27
CA ALA A 234 -1.43 0.31 14.90
C ALA A 234 -0.09 -0.37 14.56
N GLU A 235 0.39 -1.25 15.43
CA GLU A 235 1.64 -1.99 15.25
C GLU A 235 1.42 -3.15 14.27
N PRO A 236 2.11 -3.16 13.11
CA PRO A 236 1.99 -4.23 12.14
C PRO A 236 2.63 -5.52 12.67
N GLU A 237 2.03 -6.64 12.29
CA GLU A 237 2.73 -7.92 12.31
C GLU A 237 3.65 -7.97 11.09
N LEU A 238 4.92 -8.30 11.32
CA LEU A 238 5.93 -8.45 10.27
C LEU A 238 6.23 -9.93 10.06
N ARG A 239 6.21 -10.37 8.80
CA ARG A 239 6.70 -11.70 8.39
C ARG A 239 7.68 -11.57 7.25
N ARG A 240 8.74 -12.36 7.30
CA ARG A 240 9.73 -12.50 6.24
C ARG A 240 9.68 -13.92 5.71
N VAL A 241 9.53 -14.06 4.40
CA VAL A 241 9.50 -15.34 3.69
C VAL A 241 10.56 -15.28 2.60
N GLU A 242 11.50 -16.21 2.64
CA GLU A 242 12.43 -16.40 1.53
C GLU A 242 11.71 -17.21 0.44
N LEU A 243 11.73 -16.71 -0.79
CA LEU A 243 11.13 -17.36 -1.95
C LEU A 243 12.27 -17.98 -2.78
N ALA A 244 12.36 -19.31 -2.75
CA ALA A 244 13.29 -20.01 -3.62
C ALA A 244 12.86 -19.92 -5.10
N PRO A 245 13.79 -20.10 -6.06
CA PRO A 245 13.49 -20.02 -7.48
C PRO A 245 12.31 -20.90 -7.88
N ALA A 246 11.25 -20.26 -8.38
CA ALA A 246 10.00 -20.89 -8.80
C ALA A 246 9.34 -21.83 -7.76
N GLU A 247 9.54 -21.56 -6.46
CA GLU A 247 8.87 -22.25 -5.34
C GLU A 247 7.37 -21.90 -5.26
N TYR A 248 7.04 -20.64 -5.54
CA TYR A 248 5.68 -20.12 -5.53
C TYR A 248 5.26 -19.59 -6.90
N SER A 249 4.00 -19.80 -7.24
CA SER A 249 3.44 -19.44 -8.54
C SER A 249 2.91 -18.01 -8.60
N PHE A 250 2.26 -17.56 -7.53
CA PHE A 250 1.72 -16.21 -7.41
C PHE A 250 1.45 -15.85 -5.95
N ILE A 251 1.24 -14.56 -5.71
CA ILE A 251 0.73 -13.98 -4.46
C ILE A 251 -0.68 -13.48 -4.71
N VAL A 252 -1.61 -13.73 -3.79
CA VAL A 252 -2.95 -13.15 -3.79
C VAL A 252 -3.11 -12.29 -2.55
N LEU A 253 -3.59 -11.05 -2.71
CA LEU A 253 -4.01 -10.19 -1.61
C LEU A 253 -5.51 -9.96 -1.73
N VAL A 254 -6.26 -10.21 -0.66
CA VAL A 254 -7.72 -10.07 -0.65
C VAL A 254 -8.23 -9.32 0.58
N SER A 255 -9.35 -8.64 0.43
CA SER A 255 -10.14 -8.10 1.55
C SER A 255 -10.95 -9.18 2.26
N ASP A 256 -11.43 -8.84 3.45
CA ASP A 256 -12.35 -9.62 4.27
C ASP A 256 -13.66 -9.96 3.54
N GLY A 257 -14.18 -9.07 2.69
CA GLY A 257 -15.33 -9.37 1.83
C GLY A 257 -15.14 -10.61 0.92
N ILE A 258 -13.90 -11.02 0.64
CA ILE A 258 -13.58 -12.26 -0.08
C ILE A 258 -13.24 -13.38 0.90
N SER A 259 -12.31 -13.15 1.83
CA SER A 259 -11.86 -14.22 2.75
C SER A 259 -12.88 -14.61 3.83
N GLY A 260 -13.95 -13.83 4.00
CA GLY A 260 -15.10 -14.17 4.83
C GLY A 260 -16.07 -15.13 4.15
N THR A 261 -16.06 -15.19 2.81
CA THR A 261 -16.99 -16.00 2.02
C THR A 261 -16.33 -17.22 1.39
N LEU A 262 -15.08 -17.07 0.93
CA LEU A 262 -14.28 -18.11 0.30
C LEU A 262 -13.13 -18.55 1.20
N SER A 263 -12.83 -19.85 1.18
CA SER A 263 -11.64 -20.38 1.84
C SER A 263 -10.35 -19.99 1.10
N ASP A 264 -9.23 -19.97 1.83
CA ASP A 264 -7.91 -19.67 1.26
C ASP A 264 -7.58 -20.55 0.04
N GLN A 265 -7.99 -21.82 0.08
CA GLN A 265 -7.72 -22.77 -1.01
C GLN A 265 -8.60 -22.51 -2.23
N GLU A 266 -9.90 -22.22 -2.05
CA GLU A 266 -10.81 -21.89 -3.16
C GLU A 266 -10.31 -20.64 -3.90
N ILE A 267 -9.85 -19.62 -3.18
CA ILE A 267 -9.28 -18.40 -3.77
C ILE A 267 -8.08 -18.76 -4.67
N VAL A 268 -7.16 -19.60 -4.18
CA VAL A 268 -5.97 -20.02 -4.93
C VAL A 268 -6.36 -20.88 -6.13
N ASP A 269 -7.32 -21.78 -5.99
CA ASP A 269 -7.77 -22.66 -7.08
C ASP A 269 -8.43 -21.88 -8.22
N VAL A 270 -9.25 -20.87 -7.92
CA VAL A 270 -9.80 -19.96 -8.93
C VAL A 270 -8.69 -19.25 -9.71
N VAL A 271 -7.65 -18.76 -9.02
CA VAL A 271 -6.52 -18.07 -9.68
C VAL A 271 -5.66 -19.02 -10.52
N LYS A 272 -5.54 -20.30 -10.14
CA LYS A 272 -4.78 -21.30 -10.90
C LYS A 272 -5.37 -21.54 -12.29
N GLU A 273 -6.69 -21.64 -12.38
CA GLU A 273 -7.42 -21.84 -13.65
C GLU A 273 -7.35 -20.62 -14.59
N ALA A 274 -7.05 -19.44 -14.04
CA ALA A 274 -6.95 -18.22 -14.82
C ALA A 274 -5.72 -18.20 -15.74
N ARG A 275 -5.87 -17.59 -16.93
CA ARG A 275 -4.76 -17.42 -17.90
C ARG A 275 -3.82 -16.29 -17.52
N THR A 276 -4.36 -15.20 -16.99
CA THR A 276 -3.61 -14.01 -16.58
C THR A 276 -3.94 -13.63 -15.14
N PRO A 277 -3.03 -12.93 -14.42
CA PRO A 277 -3.29 -12.43 -13.07
C PRO A 277 -4.54 -11.53 -13.00
N GLU A 278 -4.74 -10.68 -14.00
CA GLU A 278 -5.91 -9.78 -14.05
C GLU A 278 -7.22 -10.56 -14.18
N GLN A 279 -7.20 -11.66 -14.95
CA GLN A 279 -8.36 -12.53 -15.08
C GLN A 279 -8.62 -13.25 -13.76
N GLY A 280 -7.59 -13.79 -13.12
CA GLY A 280 -7.72 -14.46 -11.81
C GLY A 280 -8.27 -13.53 -10.73
N ALA A 281 -7.81 -12.28 -10.69
CA ALA A 281 -8.33 -11.29 -9.74
C ALA A 281 -9.83 -11.01 -9.97
N ARG A 282 -10.26 -10.87 -11.24
CA ARG A 282 -11.67 -10.66 -11.60
C ARG A 282 -12.53 -11.87 -11.28
N ASP A 283 -12.06 -13.08 -11.59
CA ASP A 283 -12.79 -14.32 -11.36
C ASP A 283 -13.02 -14.56 -9.87
N VAL A 284 -12.02 -14.29 -9.02
CA VAL A 284 -12.17 -14.37 -7.56
C VAL A 284 -13.22 -13.38 -7.05
N VAL A 285 -13.19 -12.12 -7.51
CA VAL A 285 -14.17 -11.10 -7.09
C VAL A 285 -15.58 -11.46 -7.56
N ALA A 286 -15.72 -11.92 -8.81
CA ALA A 286 -17.00 -12.35 -9.36
C ALA A 286 -17.57 -13.52 -8.56
N TYR A 287 -16.74 -14.55 -8.33
CA TYR A 287 -17.14 -15.73 -7.57
C TYR A 287 -17.54 -15.40 -6.12
N ALA A 288 -16.74 -14.58 -5.43
CA ALA A 288 -17.07 -14.12 -4.08
C ALA A 288 -18.39 -13.33 -4.04
N THR A 289 -18.63 -12.48 -5.04
CA THR A 289 -19.87 -11.67 -5.12
C THR A 289 -21.11 -12.53 -5.42
N GLU A 290 -20.95 -13.59 -6.21
CA GLU A 290 -22.05 -14.52 -6.53
C GLU A 290 -22.41 -15.44 -5.36
N VAL A 291 -21.40 -15.88 -4.59
CA VAL A 291 -21.59 -16.79 -3.45
C VAL A 291 -21.98 -16.04 -2.18
N SER A 292 -21.56 -14.78 -2.03
CA SER A 292 -21.79 -14.04 -0.80
C SER A 292 -23.27 -13.78 -0.54
N THR A 293 -23.70 -14.10 0.68
CA THR A 293 -25.02 -13.70 1.22
C THR A 293 -24.97 -12.34 1.91
N GLU A 294 -23.77 -11.91 2.33
CA GLU A 294 -23.53 -10.67 3.07
C GLU A 294 -22.76 -9.70 2.17
N GLY A 295 -23.40 -8.60 1.77
CA GLY A 295 -22.79 -7.65 0.85
C GLY A 295 -21.67 -6.85 1.53
N ASP A 296 -20.42 -7.08 1.12
CA ASP A 296 -19.26 -6.29 1.55
C ASP A 296 -18.35 -5.92 0.36
N ASN A 297 -17.38 -5.03 0.58
CA ASN A 297 -16.42 -4.60 -0.43
C ASN A 297 -15.39 -5.72 -0.72
N ALA A 298 -15.50 -6.33 -1.90
CA ALA A 298 -14.58 -7.34 -2.40
C ALA A 298 -13.44 -6.71 -3.22
N THR A 299 -12.20 -6.83 -2.74
CA THR A 299 -10.98 -6.40 -3.45
C THR A 299 -10.00 -7.56 -3.55
N CYS A 300 -9.48 -7.82 -4.75
CA CYS A 300 -8.49 -8.87 -5.01
C CYS A 300 -7.33 -8.33 -5.85
N LEU A 301 -6.10 -8.67 -5.49
CA LEU A 301 -4.89 -8.41 -6.23
C LEU A 301 -4.14 -9.72 -6.44
N VAL A 302 -3.74 -10.01 -7.67
CA VAL A 302 -2.93 -11.18 -8.01
C VAL A 302 -1.60 -10.71 -8.58
N VAL A 303 -0.50 -11.16 -7.98
CA VAL A 303 0.87 -10.84 -8.39
C VAL A 303 1.55 -12.11 -8.90
N ARG A 304 1.98 -12.07 -10.16
CA ARG A 304 2.71 -13.16 -10.81
C ARG A 304 4.10 -13.37 -10.18
N LEU A 305 4.48 -14.62 -9.89
CA LEU A 305 5.83 -14.99 -9.48
C LEU A 305 6.50 -15.94 -10.50
N GLY A 306 7.75 -16.33 -10.23
CA GLY A 306 8.55 -17.20 -11.09
C GLY A 306 7.92 -18.57 -11.40
N GLY A 307 7.05 -19.09 -10.53
CA GLY A 307 6.36 -20.36 -10.73
C GLY A 307 5.04 -20.27 -11.53
N TRP A 308 4.67 -19.10 -12.08
CA TRP A 308 3.36 -18.90 -12.72
C TRP A 308 3.05 -19.89 -13.84
N GLU A 309 4.01 -20.16 -14.72
CA GLU A 309 3.80 -21.09 -15.84
C GLU A 309 3.59 -22.54 -15.38
N ARG A 310 4.04 -22.86 -14.17
CA ARG A 310 3.94 -24.17 -13.53
C ARG A 310 2.80 -24.27 -12.52
N ARG A 311 1.93 -23.25 -12.43
CA ARG A 311 0.85 -23.20 -11.43
C ARG A 311 -0.16 -24.35 -11.52
N ASN A 312 -0.22 -25.02 -12.68
CA ASN A 312 -1.09 -26.16 -12.93
C ASN A 312 -0.42 -27.52 -12.65
N GLU A 313 0.88 -27.54 -12.39
CA GLU A 313 1.64 -28.78 -12.12
C GLU A 313 1.39 -29.29 -10.69
N GLY A 314 1.16 -28.38 -9.74
CA GLY A 314 0.87 -28.69 -8.35
C GLY A 314 -0.63 -28.77 -8.05
N GLY A 315 -1.07 -29.93 -7.55
CA GLY A 315 -2.37 -30.11 -6.90
C GLY A 315 -3.22 -31.24 -7.47
N MET A 316 -4.04 -31.86 -6.61
CA MET A 316 -5.06 -32.85 -6.98
C MET A 316 -6.25 -32.24 -7.73
N GLY A 317 -6.03 -31.19 -8.52
CA GLY A 317 -7.06 -30.56 -9.35
C GLY A 317 -7.28 -31.36 -10.65
N SER A 318 -8.38 -31.06 -11.34
CA SER A 318 -8.81 -31.72 -12.60
C SER A 318 -7.75 -31.77 -13.71
N LEU A 319 -6.68 -30.98 -13.62
CA LEU A 319 -5.60 -30.92 -14.60
C LEU A 319 -4.37 -31.76 -14.21
N GLY A 320 -4.24 -32.18 -12.95
CA GLY A 320 -3.22 -33.15 -12.51
C GLY A 320 -3.43 -34.56 -13.08
N THR A 321 -4.58 -34.80 -13.73
CA THR A 321 -4.92 -36.04 -14.45
C THR A 321 -4.81 -35.90 -15.97
N LYS A 322 -4.09 -34.90 -16.49
CA LYS A 322 -3.86 -34.71 -17.95
C LYS A 322 -2.58 -35.38 -18.48
N GLU A 323 -2.03 -36.34 -17.77
CA GLU A 323 -1.09 -37.31 -18.36
C GLU A 323 -1.82 -38.55 -18.88
#